data_AF-A0AA37NTM2-F1
#
_entry.id   AF-A0AA37NTM2-F1
#
_cell.length_a   1.000
_cell.length_b   1.000
_cell.length_c   1.000
_cell.angle_alpha   90.00
_cell.angle_beta   90.00
_cell.angle_gamma   90.00
#
_symmetry.space_group_name_H-M   'P 1'
#
loop_
_entity.id
_entity.type
_entity.pdbx_description
1 polymer ?
#
loop_
_entity_poly.entity_id
_entity_poly.type
_entity_poly.pdbx_seq_one_letter_code
_entity_poly.pdbx_strand_id
1 'polypeptide(L)'
;MHQDPASRGDRAISKKALQKVDFSLAGYLHVRASAGRRIDDPAAIDRLKQGQTALARGIASLALGRGNVAADIAANDGAPYVAVQLQRDAVEFLTRGLTYTRPANAGKPSLLAQRMMRLNACWPKQFAAELKAHFPDKHAAGEAIQYIAKTVAARAFASGNCGEHARVAADSLMQDGPSPSAVRIARSVGIDHAWAEGRVDSNELRDDDVILDGWMRTPVHLREDSHLANAATETRSEFVGAETQAWLAQVVAHMVQQVARDPVLYEITERADALAQENFDRRGAPGAESSVPLNLDLDLLQDASTRSATQAGIHADIEASGTAISMGLSIKEATQPEVVDAMKGARDSLLAQEWPTSPDWKPKPLSLPT
;
A
#
# COMPACT_ATOMS: atom_id res chain seq x y z
N MET A 1 10.14 59.82 12.85
CA MET A 1 11.55 60.07 12.46
C MET A 1 12.41 59.14 13.29
N HIS A 2 13.36 58.45 12.65
CA HIS A 2 14.30 57.41 13.15
C HIS A 2 13.71 56.01 13.40
N GLN A 3 13.84 55.08 12.45
CA GLN A 3 15.00 54.29 11.99
C GLN A 3 15.23 53.02 12.82
N ASP A 4 15.06 51.89 12.13
CA ASP A 4 15.44 50.53 12.49
C ASP A 4 16.96 50.34 12.37
N PRO A 5 17.58 49.41 13.10
CA PRO A 5 18.20 48.31 12.36
C PRO A 5 18.12 46.93 13.04
N ALA A 6 17.89 45.93 12.18
CA ALA A 6 18.13 44.52 12.37
C ALA A 6 19.43 44.14 13.14
N SER A 7 19.35 43.11 13.99
CA SER A 7 20.19 41.90 13.91
C SER A 7 20.02 40.99 15.12
N ARG A 8 20.25 39.68 14.90
CA ARG A 8 20.23 38.53 15.83
C ARG A 8 18.83 37.96 16.06
N GLY A 9 18.50 36.74 15.68
CA GLY A 9 19.34 35.63 15.27
C GLY A 9 18.60 34.35 15.65
N ASP A 10 17.45 34.09 15.02
CA ASP A 10 16.71 32.84 15.19
C ASP A 10 16.50 32.18 13.82
N ARG A 11 17.59 31.61 13.29
CA ARG A 11 17.48 30.48 12.35
C ARG A 11 17.49 29.20 13.17
N ALA A 12 16.31 28.85 13.68
CA ALA A 12 16.02 27.46 14.05
C ALA A 12 15.94 26.63 12.76
N ILE A 13 17.08 26.08 12.32
CA ILE A 13 17.10 25.04 11.30
C ILE A 13 16.65 23.75 12.00
N SER A 14 15.44 23.31 11.65
CA SER A 14 14.80 22.09 12.17
C SER A 14 15.67 20.85 11.91
N LYS A 15 16.00 20.12 12.98
CA LYS A 15 16.57 18.76 12.94
C LYS A 15 15.53 17.82 12.32
N LYS A 16 15.64 17.55 11.02
CA LYS A 16 14.83 16.52 10.34
C LYS A 16 15.49 15.15 10.59
N ALA A 17 15.29 14.60 11.79
CA ALA A 17 15.67 13.21 12.07
C ALA A 17 14.86 12.29 11.14
N LEU A 18 15.55 11.33 10.48
CA LEU A 18 14.91 10.29 9.68
C LEU A 18 13.85 9.58 10.52
N GLN A 19 12.61 9.56 10.04
CA GLN A 19 11.52 8.88 10.74
C GLN A 19 11.66 7.37 10.56
N LYS A 20 11.00 6.57 11.40
CA LYS A 20 10.99 5.09 11.26
C LYS A 20 10.61 4.62 9.85
N VAL A 21 9.75 5.39 9.19
CA VAL A 21 9.30 5.15 7.80
C VAL A 21 10.43 5.30 6.77
N ASP A 22 11.40 6.15 7.07
CA ASP A 22 12.55 6.41 6.20
C ASP A 22 13.57 5.26 6.31
N PHE A 23 13.68 4.57 7.45
CA PHE A 23 14.65 3.49 7.62
C PHE A 23 14.37 2.26 6.74
N SER A 24 13.11 1.92 6.48
CA SER A 24 12.79 0.81 5.56
C SER A 24 13.28 1.10 4.13
N LEU A 25 13.00 2.29 3.63
CA LEU A 25 13.48 2.72 2.31
C LEU A 25 15.00 2.88 2.31
N ALA A 26 15.58 3.42 3.39
CA ALA A 26 17.03 3.54 3.56
C ALA A 26 17.73 2.17 3.48
N GLY A 27 17.16 1.16 4.14
CA GLY A 27 17.67 -0.21 4.09
C GLY A 27 17.67 -0.76 2.66
N TYR A 28 16.58 -0.56 1.91
CA TYR A 28 16.50 -0.94 0.51
C TYR A 28 17.53 -0.21 -0.37
N LEU A 29 17.62 1.13 -0.26
CA LEU A 29 18.59 1.93 -1.02
C LEU A 29 20.03 1.52 -0.69
N HIS A 30 20.31 1.20 0.57
CA HIS A 30 21.63 0.75 0.99
C HIS A 30 21.94 -0.66 0.48
N VAL A 31 20.97 -1.59 0.51
CA VAL A 31 21.11 -2.91 -0.12
C VAL A 31 21.47 -2.77 -1.61
N ARG A 32 20.76 -1.91 -2.35
CA ARG A 32 21.08 -1.63 -3.76
C ARG A 32 22.48 -1.05 -3.93
N ALA A 33 22.85 -0.08 -3.10
CA ALA A 33 24.19 0.51 -3.15
C ALA A 33 25.27 -0.56 -2.95
N SER A 34 25.10 -1.44 -1.97
CA SER A 34 26.04 -2.54 -1.69
C SER A 34 26.06 -3.60 -2.80
N ALA A 35 24.96 -3.78 -3.53
CA ALA A 35 24.92 -4.56 -4.78
C ALA A 35 25.48 -3.80 -6.01
N GLY A 36 25.98 -2.57 -5.85
CA GLY A 36 26.48 -1.73 -6.94
C GLY A 36 25.40 -1.22 -7.90
N ARG A 37 24.13 -1.22 -7.49
CA ARG A 37 22.95 -0.80 -8.26
C ARG A 37 22.37 0.51 -7.73
N ARG A 38 23.25 1.49 -7.44
CA ARG A 38 22.86 2.77 -6.83
C ARG A 38 21.85 3.52 -7.71
N ILE A 39 20.90 4.21 -7.07
CA ILE A 39 19.96 5.11 -7.74
C ILE A 39 20.51 6.52 -7.61
N ASP A 40 20.89 7.11 -8.74
CA ASP A 40 21.46 8.45 -8.83
C ASP A 40 20.46 9.51 -9.26
N ASP A 41 19.36 9.10 -9.88
CA ASP A 41 18.29 10.01 -10.31
C ASP A 41 17.51 10.53 -9.08
N PRO A 42 17.56 11.84 -8.78
CA PRO A 42 16.80 12.40 -7.67
C PRO A 42 15.30 12.22 -7.83
N ALA A 43 14.79 12.23 -9.07
CA ALA A 43 13.36 12.05 -9.32
C ALA A 43 12.90 10.62 -8.97
N ALA A 44 13.71 9.61 -9.27
CA ALA A 44 13.44 8.23 -8.85
C ALA A 44 13.43 8.08 -7.32
N ILE A 45 14.38 8.73 -6.62
CA ILE A 45 14.42 8.73 -5.16
C ILE A 45 13.16 9.40 -4.58
N ASP A 46 12.73 10.52 -5.14
CA ASP A 46 11.53 11.21 -4.67
C ASP A 46 10.27 10.38 -4.89
N ARG A 47 10.15 9.66 -6.02
CA ARG A 47 9.08 8.68 -6.25
C ARG A 47 9.09 7.56 -5.22
N LEU A 48 10.26 7.01 -4.89
CA LEU A 48 10.40 5.99 -3.85
C LEU A 48 10.00 6.51 -2.45
N LYS A 49 10.39 7.75 -2.10
CA LYS A 49 10.00 8.38 -0.82
C LYS A 49 8.49 8.61 -0.73
N GLN A 50 7.89 9.10 -1.81
CA GLN A 50 6.44 9.29 -1.93
C GLN A 50 5.73 7.93 -1.79
N GLY A 51 6.20 6.91 -2.53
CA GLY A 51 5.70 5.55 -2.42
C GLY A 51 5.82 5.00 -1.00
N GLN A 52 6.97 5.15 -0.34
CA GLN A 52 7.19 4.67 1.01
C GLN A 52 6.25 5.35 2.02
N THR A 53 6.00 6.64 1.85
CA THR A 53 5.03 7.39 2.65
C THR A 53 3.62 6.83 2.43
N ALA A 54 3.21 6.63 1.17
CA ALA A 54 1.92 6.07 0.81
C ALA A 54 1.73 4.64 1.35
N LEU A 55 2.74 3.78 1.19
CA LEU A 55 2.75 2.42 1.72
C LEU A 55 2.53 2.41 3.22
N ALA A 56 3.27 3.24 3.97
CA ALA A 56 3.17 3.30 5.42
C ALA A 56 1.79 3.78 5.89
N ARG A 57 1.20 4.78 5.23
CA ARG A 57 -0.17 5.21 5.50
C ARG A 57 -1.19 4.11 5.18
N GLY A 58 -0.95 3.37 4.10
CA GLY A 58 -1.81 2.26 3.72
C GLY A 58 -1.78 1.14 4.75
N ILE A 59 -0.59 0.75 5.22
CA ILE A 59 -0.42 -0.23 6.31
C ILE A 59 -1.07 0.29 7.60
N ALA A 60 -0.86 1.56 7.96
CA ALA A 60 -1.45 2.15 9.16
C ALA A 60 -2.99 2.22 9.11
N SER A 61 -3.57 2.35 7.92
CA SER A 61 -5.03 2.33 7.73
C SER A 61 -5.65 0.94 7.91
N LEU A 62 -4.83 -0.12 7.84
CA LEU A 62 -5.23 -1.52 8.04
C LEU A 62 -4.65 -2.04 9.37
N ALA A 63 -5.01 -1.35 10.45
CA ALA A 63 -4.39 -1.52 11.76
C ALA A 63 -4.60 -2.90 12.41
N LEU A 64 -5.68 -3.62 12.07
CA LEU A 64 -5.88 -5.00 12.52
C LEU A 64 -4.89 -5.94 11.79
N GLY A 65 -4.50 -5.61 10.56
CA GLY A 65 -3.47 -6.31 9.82
C GLY A 65 -3.99 -7.10 8.62
N ARG A 66 -3.26 -8.17 8.31
CA ARG A 66 -3.24 -8.81 6.97
C ARG A 66 -4.31 -9.86 6.72
N GLY A 67 -5.27 -9.99 7.65
CA GLY A 67 -6.44 -10.86 7.50
C GLY A 67 -6.20 -12.37 7.57
N ASN A 68 -5.12 -12.88 6.99
CA ASN A 68 -4.76 -14.29 6.90
C ASN A 68 -3.30 -14.55 7.27
N VAL A 69 -2.70 -13.75 8.14
CA VAL A 69 -1.34 -14.00 8.65
C VAL A 69 -1.42 -14.40 10.11
N ALA A 70 -0.84 -15.56 10.44
CA ALA A 70 -0.96 -16.18 11.76
C ALA A 70 -0.49 -15.25 12.89
N ALA A 71 0.61 -14.51 12.68
CA ALA A 71 1.11 -13.55 13.66
C ALA A 71 0.13 -12.39 13.93
N ASP A 72 -0.48 -11.83 12.88
CA ASP A 72 -1.44 -10.73 13.02
C ASP A 72 -2.74 -11.22 13.67
N ILE A 73 -3.19 -12.42 13.31
CA ILE A 73 -4.36 -13.10 13.88
C ILE A 73 -4.16 -13.39 15.37
N ALA A 74 -3.00 -13.94 15.75
CA ALA A 74 -2.67 -14.24 17.13
C ALA A 74 -2.53 -12.97 17.98
N ALA A 75 -1.97 -11.89 17.42
CA ALA A 75 -1.81 -10.62 18.10
C ALA A 75 -3.14 -9.90 18.40
N ASN A 76 -4.22 -10.24 17.67
CA ASN A 76 -5.51 -9.55 17.75
C ASN A 76 -6.70 -10.52 17.90
N ASP A 77 -6.47 -11.71 18.48
CA ASP A 77 -7.52 -12.69 18.82
C ASP A 77 -8.52 -12.99 17.68
N GLY A 78 -8.02 -13.16 16.45
CA GLY A 78 -8.87 -13.45 15.28
C GLY A 78 -9.54 -12.26 14.60
N ALA A 79 -9.50 -11.07 15.20
CA ALA A 79 -10.11 -9.86 14.63
C ALA A 79 -9.75 -9.58 13.16
N PRO A 80 -8.50 -9.78 12.68
CA PRO A 80 -8.15 -9.50 11.29
C PRO A 80 -8.89 -10.43 10.32
N TYR A 81 -9.05 -11.71 10.69
CA TYR A 81 -9.78 -12.70 9.90
C TYR A 81 -11.27 -12.35 9.81
N VAL A 82 -11.88 -12.04 10.97
CA VAL A 82 -13.30 -11.63 11.05
C VAL A 82 -13.54 -10.38 10.20
N ALA A 83 -12.69 -9.37 10.35
CA ALA A 83 -12.76 -8.13 9.58
C ALA A 83 -12.69 -8.37 8.06
N VAL A 84 -11.86 -9.31 7.58
CA VAL A 84 -11.82 -9.68 6.15
C VAL A 84 -13.12 -10.34 5.68
N GLN A 85 -13.77 -11.17 6.50
CA GLN A 85 -15.07 -11.72 6.14
C GLN A 85 -16.12 -10.61 6.02
N LEU A 86 -16.18 -9.72 7.01
CA LEU A 86 -17.09 -8.58 7.02
C LEU A 86 -16.90 -7.64 5.84
N GLN A 87 -15.64 -7.43 5.45
CA GLN A 87 -15.30 -6.60 4.32
C GLN A 87 -15.93 -7.11 3.02
N ARG A 88 -15.97 -8.43 2.79
CA ARG A 88 -16.55 -9.02 1.58
C ARG A 88 -18.04 -8.69 1.46
N ASP A 89 -18.77 -8.80 2.57
CA ASP A 89 -20.19 -8.44 2.63
C ASP A 89 -20.37 -6.93 2.46
N ALA A 90 -19.53 -6.13 3.12
CA ALA A 90 -19.55 -4.68 3.02
C ALA A 90 -19.36 -4.16 1.59
N VAL A 91 -18.48 -4.79 0.80
CA VAL A 91 -18.29 -4.46 -0.62
C VAL A 91 -19.57 -4.66 -1.42
N GLU A 92 -20.28 -5.76 -1.17
CA GLU A 92 -21.56 -6.03 -1.82
C GLU A 92 -22.60 -4.97 -1.45
N PHE A 93 -22.72 -4.62 -0.17
CA PHE A 93 -23.66 -3.60 0.28
C PHE A 93 -23.31 -2.21 -0.24
N LEU A 94 -22.04 -1.81 -0.25
CA LEU A 94 -21.59 -0.53 -0.84
C LEU A 94 -21.97 -0.45 -2.32
N THR A 95 -21.69 -1.51 -3.08
CA THR A 95 -21.99 -1.59 -4.51
C THR A 95 -23.50 -1.54 -4.79
N ARG A 96 -24.30 -2.29 -4.01
CA ARG A 96 -25.77 -2.27 -4.14
C ARG A 96 -26.38 -0.96 -3.66
N GLY A 97 -25.78 -0.34 -2.64
CA GLY A 97 -26.21 0.93 -2.04
C GLY A 97 -26.08 2.08 -3.03
N LEU A 98 -25.05 2.08 -3.87
CA LEU A 98 -24.84 3.09 -4.90
C LEU A 98 -26.06 3.30 -5.81
N THR A 99 -26.71 2.22 -6.25
CA THR A 99 -27.85 2.28 -7.19
C THR A 99 -29.19 2.04 -6.51
N TYR A 100 -29.22 1.95 -5.19
CA TYR A 100 -30.45 1.65 -4.45
C TYR A 100 -31.47 2.77 -4.62
N THR A 101 -32.58 2.43 -5.27
CA THR A 101 -33.77 3.28 -5.38
C THR A 101 -34.95 2.57 -4.75
N ARG A 102 -35.65 3.27 -3.86
CA ARG A 102 -36.87 2.71 -3.27
C ARG A 102 -37.98 2.71 -4.33
N PRO A 103 -38.71 1.59 -4.51
CA PRO A 103 -39.86 1.57 -5.41
C PRO A 103 -40.92 2.58 -4.98
N ALA A 104 -41.48 3.32 -5.94
CA ALA A 104 -42.46 4.38 -5.69
C ALA A 104 -43.73 3.88 -4.96
N ASN A 105 -44.10 2.61 -5.17
CA ASN A 105 -45.29 1.98 -4.59
C ASN A 105 -45.00 1.17 -3.31
N ALA A 106 -43.79 1.27 -2.75
CA ALA A 106 -43.46 0.54 -1.54
C ALA A 106 -44.17 1.16 -0.31
N GLY A 107 -44.86 0.33 0.47
CA GLY A 107 -45.36 0.68 1.81
C GLY A 107 -44.23 1.06 2.79
N LYS A 108 -44.45 1.03 4.10
CA LYS A 108 -43.41 1.40 5.09
C LYS A 108 -42.09 0.64 4.81
N PRO A 109 -40.93 1.32 4.73
CA PRO A 109 -39.68 0.68 4.35
C PRO A 109 -39.23 -0.31 5.45
N SER A 110 -38.78 -1.50 5.04
CA SER A 110 -38.15 -2.45 5.96
C SER A 110 -36.87 -1.85 6.57
N LEU A 111 -36.39 -2.43 7.68
CA LEU A 111 -35.14 -1.97 8.30
C LEU A 111 -33.97 -2.01 7.32
N LEU A 112 -33.86 -3.08 6.52
CA LEU A 112 -32.83 -3.19 5.49
C LEU A 112 -32.99 -2.08 4.42
N ALA A 113 -34.21 -1.79 3.97
CA ALA A 113 -34.45 -0.70 3.02
C ALA A 113 -34.03 0.67 3.59
N GLN A 114 -34.31 0.94 4.86
CA GLN A 114 -33.89 2.17 5.54
C GLN A 114 -32.37 2.27 5.62
N ARG A 115 -31.68 1.17 5.95
CA ARG A 115 -30.21 1.10 5.97
C ARG A 115 -29.62 1.28 4.57
N MET A 116 -30.18 0.65 3.53
CA MET A 116 -29.71 0.85 2.15
C MET A 116 -29.91 2.29 1.66
N MET A 117 -30.97 2.98 2.08
CA MET A 117 -31.15 4.42 1.78
C MET A 117 -30.09 5.28 2.48
N ARG A 118 -29.77 5.00 3.75
CA ARG A 118 -28.68 5.67 4.48
C ARG A 118 -27.33 5.43 3.80
N LEU A 119 -27.04 4.18 3.41
CA LEU A 119 -25.81 3.83 2.71
C LEU A 119 -25.70 4.51 1.33
N ASN A 120 -26.82 4.61 0.59
CA ASN A 120 -26.87 5.38 -0.65
C ASN A 120 -26.51 6.86 -0.42
N ALA A 121 -26.99 7.45 0.67
CA ALA A 121 -26.70 8.84 1.03
C ALA A 121 -25.25 9.10 1.43
N CYS A 122 -24.46 8.06 1.71
CA CYS A 122 -23.01 8.18 1.92
C CYS A 122 -22.24 8.45 0.62
N TRP A 123 -22.79 8.12 -0.55
CA TRP A 123 -22.15 8.36 -1.84
C TRP A 123 -22.18 9.85 -2.23
N PRO A 124 -21.15 10.36 -2.95
CA PRO A 124 -21.17 11.73 -3.45
C PRO A 124 -22.40 11.95 -4.36
N LYS A 125 -23.09 13.09 -4.18
CA LYS A 125 -24.34 13.39 -4.91
C LYS A 125 -24.17 13.39 -6.44
N GLN A 126 -22.99 13.78 -6.93
CA GLN A 126 -22.68 13.86 -8.37
C GLN A 126 -21.93 12.62 -8.88
N PHE A 127 -21.78 11.58 -8.05
CA PHE A 127 -20.92 10.43 -8.34
C PHE A 127 -21.19 9.80 -9.71
N ALA A 128 -22.45 9.58 -10.09
CA ALA A 128 -22.78 8.94 -11.37
C ALA A 128 -22.37 9.78 -12.59
N ALA A 129 -22.47 11.11 -12.49
CA ALA A 129 -22.08 12.01 -13.57
C ALA A 129 -20.55 12.09 -13.70
N GLU A 130 -19.85 12.22 -12.57
CA GLU A 130 -18.39 12.28 -12.54
C GLU A 130 -17.74 10.94 -12.92
N LEU A 131 -18.31 9.81 -12.46
CA LEU A 131 -17.87 8.47 -12.85
C LEU A 131 -17.90 8.33 -14.37
N LYS A 132 -18.97 8.76 -15.03
CA LYS A 132 -19.08 8.72 -16.49
C LYS A 132 -18.09 9.65 -17.19
N ALA A 133 -17.74 10.78 -16.58
CA ALA A 133 -16.77 11.72 -17.13
C ALA A 133 -15.35 11.14 -17.11
N HIS A 134 -14.95 10.52 -15.99
CA HIS A 134 -13.63 9.90 -15.85
C HIS A 134 -13.52 8.51 -16.50
N PHE A 135 -14.62 7.76 -16.52
CA PHE A 135 -14.71 6.39 -17.02
C PHE A 135 -15.90 6.24 -17.98
N PRO A 136 -15.78 6.70 -19.23
CA PRO A 136 -16.86 6.60 -20.21
C PRO A 136 -17.14 5.14 -20.65
N ASP A 137 -16.14 4.27 -20.54
CA ASP A 137 -16.29 2.84 -20.76
C ASP A 137 -16.96 2.14 -19.56
N LYS A 138 -17.93 1.26 -19.85
CA LYS A 138 -18.73 0.59 -18.81
C LYS A 138 -17.90 -0.39 -17.98
N HIS A 139 -16.93 -1.07 -18.59
CA HIS A 139 -16.07 -2.01 -17.87
C HIS A 139 -15.16 -1.24 -16.90
N ALA A 140 -14.47 -0.20 -17.39
CA ALA A 140 -13.62 0.65 -16.57
C ALA A 140 -14.40 1.35 -15.44
N ALA A 141 -15.63 1.81 -15.70
CA ALA A 141 -16.49 2.36 -14.66
C ALA A 141 -16.85 1.31 -13.58
N GLY A 142 -17.09 0.06 -13.99
CA GLY A 142 -17.31 -1.06 -13.07
C GLY A 142 -16.08 -1.35 -12.20
N GLU A 143 -14.89 -1.33 -12.79
CA GLU A 143 -13.62 -1.50 -12.07
C GLU A 143 -13.38 -0.36 -11.07
N ALA A 144 -13.66 0.88 -11.45
CA ALA A 144 -13.58 2.04 -10.56
C ALA A 144 -14.53 1.91 -9.35
N ILE A 145 -15.79 1.50 -9.57
CA ILE A 145 -16.75 1.24 -8.47
C ILE A 145 -16.21 0.13 -7.55
N GLN A 146 -15.73 -0.98 -8.12
CA GLN A 146 -15.18 -2.10 -7.35
C GLN A 146 -13.93 -1.69 -6.56
N TYR A 147 -13.06 -0.87 -7.14
CA TYR A 147 -11.91 -0.31 -6.47
C TYR A 147 -12.35 0.53 -5.27
N ILE A 148 -13.24 1.51 -5.48
CA ILE A 148 -13.75 2.38 -4.40
C ILE A 148 -14.38 1.55 -3.28
N ALA A 149 -15.31 0.65 -3.61
CA ALA A 149 -16.01 -0.15 -2.61
C ALA A 149 -15.06 -1.02 -1.78
N LYS A 150 -14.08 -1.67 -2.42
CA LYS A 150 -13.09 -2.52 -1.74
C LYS A 150 -12.15 -1.71 -0.86
N THR A 151 -11.67 -0.55 -1.33
CA THR A 151 -10.82 0.36 -0.56
C THR A 151 -11.57 0.92 0.65
N VAL A 152 -12.81 1.39 0.47
CA VAL A 152 -13.65 1.91 1.55
C VAL A 152 -13.93 0.83 2.60
N ALA A 153 -14.31 -0.38 2.17
CA ALA A 153 -14.55 -1.49 3.08
C ALA A 153 -13.28 -1.88 3.85
N ALA A 154 -12.12 -1.96 3.18
CA ALA A 154 -10.84 -2.27 3.82
C ALA A 154 -10.52 -1.26 4.93
N ARG A 155 -10.68 0.04 4.63
CA ARG A 155 -10.42 1.12 5.58
C ARG A 155 -11.46 1.19 6.70
N ALA A 156 -12.72 0.87 6.43
CA ALA A 156 -13.75 0.80 7.46
C ALA A 156 -13.41 -0.31 8.47
N PHE A 157 -13.17 -1.53 8.00
CA PHE A 157 -12.88 -2.66 8.87
C PHE A 157 -11.42 -2.78 9.32
N ALA A 158 -10.56 -1.85 8.90
CA ALA A 158 -9.14 -1.76 9.25
C ALA A 158 -8.35 -3.07 9.08
N SER A 159 -8.73 -3.91 8.12
CA SER A 159 -8.10 -5.20 7.80
C SER A 159 -8.23 -5.49 6.31
N GLY A 160 -7.39 -6.36 5.77
CA GLY A 160 -7.45 -6.75 4.37
C GLY A 160 -6.44 -7.83 4.01
N ASN A 161 -6.68 -8.56 2.92
CA ASN A 161 -5.67 -9.44 2.33
C ASN A 161 -4.82 -8.66 1.30
N CYS A 162 -3.96 -9.34 0.52
CA CYS A 162 -3.03 -8.73 -0.43
C CYS A 162 -3.69 -7.71 -1.37
N GLY A 163 -4.86 -8.04 -1.93
CA GLY A 163 -5.59 -7.14 -2.82
C GLY A 163 -6.10 -5.87 -2.14
N GLU A 164 -6.43 -5.93 -0.86
CA GLU A 164 -6.93 -4.80 -0.09
C GLU A 164 -5.78 -3.90 0.35
N HIS A 165 -4.68 -4.47 0.82
CA HIS A 165 -3.44 -3.75 1.07
C HIS A 165 -2.95 -3.02 -0.19
N ALA A 166 -2.97 -3.69 -1.34
CA ALA A 166 -2.64 -3.08 -2.63
C ALA A 166 -3.53 -1.86 -2.91
N ARG A 167 -4.85 -2.00 -2.80
CA ARG A 167 -5.78 -0.90 -3.07
C ARG A 167 -5.62 0.29 -2.13
N VAL A 168 -5.42 0.05 -0.84
CA VAL A 168 -5.25 1.12 0.15
C VAL A 168 -3.88 1.80 0.01
N ALA A 169 -2.83 1.06 -0.35
CA ALA A 169 -1.53 1.65 -0.70
C ALA A 169 -1.62 2.50 -1.97
N ALA A 170 -2.31 2.02 -3.01
CA ALA A 170 -2.61 2.77 -4.23
C ALA A 170 -3.43 4.04 -3.94
N ASP A 171 -4.46 3.96 -3.10
CA ASP A 171 -5.27 5.12 -2.68
C ASP A 171 -4.42 6.17 -1.99
N SER A 172 -3.54 5.72 -1.08
CA SER A 172 -2.60 6.60 -0.38
C SER A 172 -1.61 7.25 -1.35
N LEU A 173 -1.16 6.52 -2.39
CA LEU A 173 -0.24 7.05 -3.40
C LEU A 173 -0.90 8.14 -4.27
N MET A 174 -2.19 7.98 -4.59
CA MET A 174 -2.95 8.96 -5.37
C MET A 174 -3.27 10.24 -4.60
N GLN A 175 -3.17 10.25 -3.26
CA GLN A 175 -3.48 11.41 -2.42
C GLN A 175 -2.33 12.40 -2.27
N ASP A 176 -1.08 11.97 -2.48
CA ASP A 176 0.11 12.78 -2.19
C ASP A 176 0.89 13.09 -3.46
N GLY A 177 1.39 14.33 -3.58
CA GLY A 177 2.45 14.68 -4.51
C GLY A 177 2.05 14.64 -6.00
N PRO A 178 3.02 14.71 -6.92
CA PRO A 178 2.76 14.49 -8.33
C PRO A 178 2.28 13.05 -8.52
N SER A 179 1.08 12.90 -9.08
CA SER A 179 0.52 11.60 -9.41
C SER A 179 1.45 10.87 -10.38
N PRO A 180 1.70 9.56 -10.18
CA PRO A 180 2.34 8.76 -11.20
C PRO A 180 1.49 8.78 -12.49
N SER A 181 2.11 8.48 -13.63
CA SER A 181 1.42 8.47 -14.92
C SER A 181 0.23 7.51 -14.92
N ALA A 182 0.38 6.39 -14.22
CA ALA A 182 -0.72 5.48 -13.89
C ALA A 182 -0.51 4.83 -12.52
N VAL A 183 -1.61 4.45 -11.86
CA VAL A 183 -1.60 3.55 -10.70
C VAL A 183 -2.27 2.25 -11.07
N ARG A 184 -1.63 1.13 -10.77
CA ARG A 184 -2.11 -0.20 -11.11
C ARG A 184 -2.18 -1.10 -9.88
N ILE A 185 -3.18 -1.98 -9.86
CA ILE A 185 -3.23 -3.15 -8.97
C ILE A 185 -2.82 -4.37 -9.77
N ALA A 186 -1.58 -4.84 -9.56
CA ALA A 186 -1.03 -5.99 -10.25
C ALA A 186 -1.25 -7.27 -9.44
N ARG A 187 -1.21 -8.42 -10.12
CA ARG A 187 -1.33 -9.74 -9.50
C ARG A 187 -0.49 -10.79 -10.22
N SER A 188 0.04 -11.73 -9.45
CA SER A 188 0.52 -13.02 -9.95
C SER A 188 -0.51 -14.09 -9.61
N VAL A 189 -1.12 -14.70 -10.64
CA VAL A 189 -2.13 -15.77 -10.47
C VAL A 189 -1.48 -17.04 -9.93
N GLY A 190 -0.23 -17.33 -10.31
CA GLY A 190 0.48 -18.53 -9.87
C GLY A 190 0.76 -18.56 -8.35
N ILE A 191 0.96 -17.39 -7.75
CA ILE A 191 1.24 -17.20 -6.31
C ILE A 191 -0.01 -16.72 -5.56
N ASP A 192 -1.08 -16.36 -6.29
CA ASP A 192 -2.29 -15.70 -5.77
C ASP A 192 -1.99 -14.48 -4.88
N HIS A 193 -1.10 -13.60 -5.35
CA HIS A 193 -0.70 -12.40 -4.62
C HIS A 193 -0.90 -11.14 -5.44
N ALA A 194 -1.29 -10.04 -4.77
CA ALA A 194 -1.55 -8.75 -5.40
C ALA A 194 -0.84 -7.61 -4.66
N TRP A 195 -0.39 -6.61 -5.41
CA TRP A 195 0.34 -5.44 -4.94
C TRP A 195 -0.05 -4.20 -5.76
N ALA A 196 0.39 -3.02 -5.32
CA ALA A 196 0.19 -1.77 -6.05
C ALA A 196 1.47 -1.34 -6.77
N GLU A 197 1.29 -0.66 -7.90
CA GLU A 197 2.37 -0.14 -8.73
C GLU A 197 2.08 1.32 -9.08
N GLY A 198 3.07 2.19 -8.85
CA GLY A 198 3.10 3.56 -9.36
C GLY A 198 3.96 3.61 -10.61
N ARG A 199 3.34 3.87 -11.77
CA ARG A 199 4.01 3.79 -13.07
C ARG A 199 4.62 5.12 -13.50
N VAL A 200 5.84 5.04 -14.05
CA VAL A 200 6.52 6.22 -14.62
C VAL A 200 5.93 6.55 -15.99
N ASP A 201 5.60 5.53 -16.78
CA ASP A 201 4.91 5.64 -18.07
C ASP A 201 3.63 4.80 -18.05
N SER A 202 2.52 5.34 -18.56
CA SER A 202 1.24 4.63 -18.64
C SER A 202 1.20 3.61 -19.79
N ASN A 203 2.08 3.70 -20.78
CA ASN A 203 2.04 2.89 -22.00
C ASN A 203 2.82 1.57 -21.86
N GLU A 204 3.92 1.56 -21.11
CA GLU A 204 4.77 0.39 -20.91
C GLU A 204 5.19 0.20 -19.44
N LEU A 205 5.36 -1.04 -19.02
CA LEU A 205 5.95 -1.34 -17.73
C LEU A 205 7.44 -1.08 -17.79
N ARG A 206 7.97 -0.45 -16.75
CA ARG A 206 9.38 -0.06 -16.70
C ARG A 206 10.03 -0.59 -15.43
N ASP A 207 11.33 -0.86 -15.55
CA ASP A 207 12.18 -1.28 -14.44
C ASP A 207 12.17 -0.26 -13.29
N ASP A 208 11.98 1.03 -13.61
CA ASP A 208 11.90 2.13 -12.65
C ASP A 208 10.48 2.47 -12.15
N ASP A 209 9.49 1.63 -12.45
CA ASP A 209 8.18 1.68 -11.79
C ASP A 209 8.34 1.37 -10.30
N VAL A 210 7.51 2.00 -9.47
CA VAL A 210 7.56 1.85 -8.02
C VAL A 210 6.57 0.79 -7.54
N ILE A 211 7.05 -0.16 -6.73
CA ILE A 211 6.26 -1.26 -6.18
C ILE A 211 5.91 -0.99 -4.72
N LEU A 212 4.63 -1.17 -4.37
CA LEU A 212 4.08 -1.00 -3.04
C LEU A 212 3.39 -2.30 -2.60
N ASP A 213 4.05 -3.06 -1.74
CA ASP A 213 3.52 -4.33 -1.21
C ASP A 213 3.27 -4.26 0.30
N GLY A 214 2.09 -3.73 0.65
CA GLY A 214 1.71 -3.50 2.04
C GLY A 214 1.38 -4.77 2.83
N TRP A 215 1.03 -5.86 2.14
CA TRP A 215 0.69 -7.12 2.81
C TRP A 215 1.95 -7.91 3.14
N MET A 216 2.96 -7.91 2.26
CA MET A 216 4.27 -8.44 2.63
C MET A 216 5.05 -7.55 3.59
N ARG A 217 4.61 -6.29 3.76
CA ARG A 217 5.33 -5.23 4.50
C ARG A 217 6.73 -4.99 3.93
N THR A 218 6.87 -5.19 2.63
CA THR A 218 8.11 -4.95 1.90
C THR A 218 8.35 -3.44 1.78
N PRO A 219 9.58 -2.94 1.99
CA PRO A 219 9.89 -1.55 1.65
C PRO A 219 9.51 -1.25 0.20
N VAL A 220 9.19 0.00 -0.08
CA VAL A 220 8.98 0.44 -1.45
C VAL A 220 10.28 0.28 -2.24
N HIS A 221 10.16 -0.32 -3.41
CA HIS A 221 11.28 -0.69 -4.27
C HIS A 221 10.93 -0.50 -5.74
N LEU A 222 11.93 -0.63 -6.61
CA LEU A 222 11.76 -0.57 -8.06
C LEU A 222 11.32 -1.92 -8.60
N ARG A 223 10.58 -1.92 -9.71
CA ARG A 223 10.09 -3.14 -10.38
C ARG A 223 11.19 -4.15 -10.65
N GLU A 224 12.34 -3.70 -11.15
CA GLU A 224 13.48 -4.57 -11.46
C GLU A 224 14.02 -5.35 -10.24
N ASP A 225 13.70 -4.88 -9.02
CA ASP A 225 14.11 -5.51 -7.77
C ASP A 225 12.99 -6.31 -7.10
N SER A 226 11.87 -6.49 -7.81
CA SER A 226 10.69 -7.15 -7.27
C SER A 226 10.63 -8.59 -7.76
N HIS A 227 10.62 -9.53 -6.80
CA HIS A 227 10.40 -10.95 -7.08
C HIS A 227 9.08 -11.21 -7.81
N LEU A 228 8.01 -10.52 -7.39
CA LEU A 228 6.66 -10.78 -7.89
C LEU A 228 6.31 -9.92 -9.10
N ALA A 229 6.84 -8.69 -9.19
CA ALA A 229 6.47 -7.79 -10.26
C ALA A 229 6.96 -8.26 -11.64
N ASN A 230 8.11 -8.94 -11.67
CA ASN A 230 8.62 -9.63 -12.86
C ASN A 230 7.76 -10.85 -13.26
N ALA A 231 6.98 -11.39 -12.33
CA ALA A 231 6.07 -12.53 -12.52
C ALA A 231 4.59 -12.11 -12.57
N ALA A 232 4.30 -10.82 -12.81
CA ALA A 232 2.93 -10.32 -12.92
C ALA A 232 2.22 -10.95 -14.12
N THR A 233 1.05 -11.53 -13.88
CA THR A 233 0.25 -12.19 -14.94
C THR A 233 -1.06 -11.47 -15.23
N GLU A 234 -1.47 -10.54 -14.37
CA GLU A 234 -2.78 -9.88 -14.45
C GLU A 234 -2.71 -8.42 -13.98
N THR A 235 -3.55 -7.57 -14.58
CA THR A 235 -3.90 -6.23 -14.08
C THR A 235 -5.34 -6.28 -13.59
N ARG A 236 -5.58 -6.06 -12.29
CA ARG A 236 -6.94 -6.06 -11.71
C ARG A 236 -7.67 -4.73 -11.88
N SER A 237 -6.91 -3.65 -11.96
CA SER A 237 -7.40 -2.29 -12.22
C SER A 237 -6.21 -1.40 -12.53
N GLU A 238 -6.39 -0.46 -13.44
CA GLU A 238 -5.40 0.56 -13.77
C GLU A 238 -6.08 1.91 -13.98
N PHE A 239 -5.47 2.96 -13.42
CA PHE A 239 -6.01 4.32 -13.46
C PHE A 239 -4.96 5.28 -14.00
N VAL A 240 -5.19 5.76 -15.22
CA VAL A 240 -4.28 6.63 -15.96
C VAL A 240 -4.67 8.09 -15.75
N GLY A 241 -3.66 8.94 -15.54
CA GLY A 241 -3.82 10.38 -15.47
C GLY A 241 -4.16 10.93 -14.08
N ALA A 242 -3.52 12.05 -13.75
CA ALA A 242 -3.60 12.67 -12.43
C ALA A 242 -5.03 13.08 -12.02
N GLU A 243 -5.84 13.57 -12.96
CA GLU A 243 -7.21 14.03 -12.68
C GLU A 243 -8.11 12.86 -12.22
N THR A 244 -8.08 11.74 -12.96
CA THR A 244 -8.84 10.53 -12.62
C THR A 244 -8.38 9.93 -11.30
N GLN A 245 -7.07 9.88 -11.06
CA GLN A 245 -6.51 9.38 -9.80
C GLN A 245 -6.92 10.26 -8.61
N ALA A 246 -6.83 11.58 -8.75
CA ALA A 246 -7.24 12.53 -7.73
C ALA A 246 -8.74 12.43 -7.44
N TRP A 247 -9.57 12.26 -8.47
CA TRP A 247 -11.01 12.04 -8.31
C TRP A 247 -11.31 10.75 -7.52
N LEU A 248 -10.68 9.62 -7.88
CA LEU A 248 -10.83 8.36 -7.15
C LEU A 248 -10.48 8.51 -5.67
N ALA A 249 -9.33 9.11 -5.38
CA ALA A 249 -8.88 9.36 -4.01
C ALA A 249 -9.87 10.24 -3.22
N GLN A 250 -10.43 11.28 -3.85
CA GLN A 250 -11.45 12.13 -3.23
C GLN A 250 -12.74 11.37 -2.92
N VAL A 251 -13.21 10.52 -3.85
CA VAL A 251 -14.40 9.71 -3.62
C VAL A 251 -14.18 8.71 -2.49
N VAL A 252 -13.04 8.01 -2.46
CA VAL A 252 -12.69 7.10 -1.37
C VAL A 252 -12.66 7.84 -0.04
N ALA A 253 -11.97 8.98 0.04
CA ALA A 253 -11.88 9.78 1.26
C ALA A 253 -13.27 10.25 1.73
N HIS A 254 -14.13 10.70 0.82
CA HIS A 254 -15.51 11.08 1.11
C HIS A 254 -16.28 9.89 1.70
N MET A 255 -16.25 8.75 1.01
CA MET A 255 -16.98 7.56 1.42
C MET A 255 -16.51 7.06 2.80
N VAL A 256 -15.20 6.95 3.03
CA VAL A 256 -14.62 6.58 4.33
C VAL A 256 -15.11 7.52 5.43
N GLN A 257 -15.14 8.84 5.16
CA GLN A 257 -15.64 9.82 6.13
C GLN A 257 -17.15 9.65 6.40
N GLN A 258 -17.96 9.39 5.38
CA GLN A 258 -19.41 9.23 5.55
C GLN A 258 -19.76 7.95 6.30
N VAL A 259 -19.14 6.80 5.96
CA VAL A 259 -19.38 5.53 6.66
C VAL A 259 -18.84 5.51 8.09
N ALA A 260 -17.88 6.38 8.41
CA ALA A 260 -17.43 6.60 9.79
C ALA A 260 -18.43 7.46 10.60
N ARG A 261 -19.13 8.39 9.95
CA ARG A 261 -20.14 9.27 10.59
C ARG A 261 -21.48 8.58 10.76
N ASP A 262 -21.88 7.78 9.78
CA ASP A 262 -23.07 6.96 9.81
C ASP A 262 -22.64 5.48 9.87
N PRO A 263 -22.81 4.78 11.02
CA PRO A 263 -22.36 3.40 11.19
C PRO A 263 -23.21 2.38 10.43
N VAL A 264 -24.06 2.82 9.48
CA VAL A 264 -24.95 1.96 8.69
C VAL A 264 -24.23 0.77 8.06
N LEU A 265 -22.97 0.92 7.64
CA LEU A 265 -22.22 -0.19 7.06
C LEU A 265 -22.04 -1.32 8.10
N TYR A 266 -21.64 -0.98 9.33
CA TYR A 266 -21.53 -1.93 10.44
C TYR A 266 -22.89 -2.50 10.85
N GLU A 267 -23.93 -1.66 10.91
CA GLU A 267 -25.28 -2.13 11.24
C GLU A 267 -25.80 -3.17 10.24
N ILE A 268 -25.47 -3.02 8.95
CA ILE A 268 -25.87 -3.98 7.92
C ILE A 268 -25.07 -5.28 8.04
N THR A 269 -23.80 -5.22 8.43
CA THR A 269 -22.92 -6.40 8.54
C THR A 269 -22.91 -7.06 9.93
N GLU A 270 -23.61 -6.52 10.93
CA GLU A 270 -23.64 -7.01 12.32
C GLU A 270 -23.89 -8.53 12.45
N ARG A 271 -24.83 -9.07 11.65
CA ARG A 271 -25.12 -10.51 11.70
C ARG A 271 -23.99 -11.37 11.13
N ALA A 272 -23.25 -10.85 10.16
CA ALA A 272 -22.10 -11.54 9.59
C ALA A 272 -20.92 -11.55 10.56
N ASP A 273 -20.81 -10.54 11.43
CA ASP A 273 -19.75 -10.42 12.44
C ASP A 273 -19.81 -11.59 13.43
N ALA A 274 -20.96 -11.75 14.09
CA ALA A 274 -21.18 -12.83 15.04
C ALA A 274 -20.93 -14.22 14.41
N LEU A 275 -21.37 -14.42 13.17
CA LEU A 275 -21.15 -15.67 12.44
C LEU A 275 -19.66 -15.88 12.10
N ALA A 276 -18.95 -14.82 11.69
CA ALA A 276 -17.53 -14.89 11.39
C ALA A 276 -16.72 -15.19 12.66
N GLN A 277 -17.07 -14.58 13.80
CA GLN A 277 -16.46 -14.87 15.10
C GLN A 277 -16.72 -16.32 15.53
N GLU A 278 -17.97 -16.79 15.50
CA GLU A 278 -18.30 -18.18 15.84
C GLU A 278 -17.52 -19.18 14.97
N ASN A 279 -17.38 -18.88 13.67
CA ASN A 279 -16.60 -19.69 12.76
C ASN A 279 -15.11 -19.71 13.12
N PHE A 280 -14.54 -18.55 13.48
CA PHE A 280 -13.16 -18.44 13.94
C PHE A 280 -12.95 -19.23 15.24
N ASP A 281 -13.79 -19.05 16.25
CA ASP A 281 -13.68 -19.76 17.53
C ASP A 281 -13.73 -21.28 17.36
N ARG A 282 -14.53 -21.76 16.39
CA ARG A 282 -14.69 -23.19 16.11
C ARG A 282 -13.54 -23.79 15.30
N ARG A 283 -12.95 -23.04 14.36
CA ARG A 283 -12.06 -23.61 13.31
C ARG A 283 -10.71 -22.91 13.18
N GLY A 284 -10.47 -21.83 13.93
CA GLY A 284 -9.39 -20.89 13.68
C GLY A 284 -9.55 -20.16 12.34
N ALA A 285 -8.44 -19.68 11.79
CA ALA A 285 -8.36 -19.10 10.45
C ALA A 285 -7.74 -20.11 9.47
N PRO A 286 -8.54 -20.85 8.68
CA PRO A 286 -8.01 -21.82 7.73
C PRO A 286 -7.19 -21.12 6.64
N GLY A 287 -6.02 -21.68 6.32
CA GLY A 287 -5.12 -21.11 5.31
C GLY A 287 -4.41 -19.83 5.78
N ALA A 288 -4.29 -19.62 7.09
CA ALA A 288 -3.45 -18.55 7.62
C ALA A 288 -1.96 -18.83 7.35
N GLU A 289 -1.29 -17.87 6.74
CA GLU A 289 0.13 -17.91 6.43
C GLU A 289 0.96 -17.76 7.70
N SER A 290 1.86 -18.71 7.95
CA SER A 290 2.77 -18.68 9.11
C SER A 290 3.94 -17.72 8.92
N SER A 291 4.35 -17.52 7.67
CA SER A 291 5.49 -16.69 7.28
C SER A 291 5.16 -15.99 5.97
N VAL A 292 5.52 -14.71 5.86
CA VAL A 292 5.32 -13.93 4.65
C VAL A 292 6.69 -13.40 4.18
N PRO A 293 7.14 -13.74 2.96
CA PRO A 293 8.41 -13.23 2.44
C PRO A 293 8.34 -11.74 2.17
N LEU A 294 9.51 -11.13 1.96
CA LEU A 294 9.59 -9.85 1.27
C LEU A 294 9.35 -10.06 -0.23
N ASN A 295 8.74 -9.07 -0.86
CA ASN A 295 8.65 -8.97 -2.31
C ASN A 295 9.91 -8.29 -2.86
N LEU A 296 11.08 -8.89 -2.63
CA LEU A 296 12.36 -8.43 -3.17
C LEU A 296 13.05 -9.57 -3.90
N ASP A 297 13.79 -9.24 -4.96
CA ASP A 297 14.57 -10.21 -5.70
C ASP A 297 15.66 -10.82 -4.79
N LEU A 298 15.71 -12.15 -4.77
CA LEU A 298 16.69 -12.90 -3.98
C LEU A 298 18.13 -12.66 -4.46
N ASP A 299 18.34 -12.51 -5.76
CA ASP A 299 19.66 -12.31 -6.35
C ASP A 299 20.22 -10.95 -5.91
N LEU A 300 19.37 -9.91 -5.84
CA LEU A 300 19.75 -8.61 -5.30
C LEU A 300 20.28 -8.72 -3.86
N LEU A 301 19.57 -9.48 -3.01
CA LEU A 301 19.92 -9.61 -1.60
C LEU A 301 21.17 -10.46 -1.39
N GLN A 302 21.34 -11.52 -2.19
CA GLN A 302 22.54 -12.34 -2.18
C GLN A 302 23.76 -11.57 -2.67
N ASP A 303 23.62 -10.77 -3.74
CA ASP A 303 24.67 -9.90 -4.24
C ASP A 303 25.08 -8.86 -3.20
N ALA A 304 24.10 -8.19 -2.58
CA ALA A 304 24.35 -7.23 -1.51
C ALA A 304 25.06 -7.87 -0.31
N SER A 305 24.62 -9.06 0.11
CA SER A 305 25.23 -9.80 1.23
C SER A 305 26.67 -10.20 0.93
N THR A 306 26.91 -10.79 -0.25
CA THR A 306 28.24 -11.24 -0.68
C THR A 306 29.21 -10.07 -0.78
N ARG A 307 28.80 -8.96 -1.41
CA ARG A 307 29.66 -7.78 -1.53
C ARG A 307 29.91 -7.11 -0.19
N SER A 308 28.90 -6.99 0.66
CA SER A 308 29.04 -6.42 2.00
C SER A 308 30.04 -7.21 2.86
N ALA A 309 30.06 -8.53 2.75
CA ALA A 309 31.01 -9.39 3.46
C ALA A 309 32.48 -9.17 3.02
N THR A 310 32.69 -8.68 1.81
CA THR A 310 34.02 -8.43 1.23
C THR A 310 34.48 -6.97 1.32
N GLN A 311 33.59 -6.04 1.68
CA GLN A 311 33.91 -4.61 1.80
C GLN A 311 34.57 -4.29 3.15
N ALA A 312 35.67 -3.54 3.11
CA ALA A 312 36.30 -3.01 4.33
C ALA A 312 35.41 -1.92 4.99
N GLY A 313 35.53 -1.73 6.31
CA GLY A 313 34.66 -0.86 7.10
C GLY A 313 34.46 0.56 6.54
N ILE A 314 35.52 1.17 6.00
CA ILE A 314 35.45 2.51 5.39
C ILE A 314 34.55 2.55 4.15
N HIS A 315 34.52 1.48 3.33
CA HIS A 315 33.64 1.44 2.16
C HIS A 315 32.17 1.40 2.58
N ALA A 316 31.84 0.61 3.60
CA ALA A 316 30.49 0.55 4.15
C ALA A 316 30.05 1.89 4.75
N ASP A 317 30.95 2.63 5.41
CA ASP A 317 30.68 3.98 5.92
C ASP A 317 30.37 4.98 4.79
N ILE A 318 31.15 4.92 3.71
CA ILE A 318 30.96 5.79 2.54
C ILE A 318 29.62 5.49 1.86
N GLU A 319 29.26 4.22 1.68
CA GLU A 319 27.97 3.85 1.10
C GLU A 319 26.79 4.28 1.97
N ALA A 320 26.86 4.01 3.28
CA ALA A 320 25.84 4.44 4.24
C ALA A 320 25.64 5.96 4.22
N SER A 321 26.74 6.71 4.24
CA SER A 321 26.72 8.18 4.11
C SER A 321 26.14 8.63 2.76
N GLY A 322 26.52 7.95 1.67
CA GLY A 322 26.01 8.23 0.33
C GLY A 322 24.50 8.03 0.21
N THR A 323 23.98 6.94 0.79
CA THR A 323 22.54 6.68 0.90
C THR A 323 21.84 7.76 1.72
N ALA A 324 22.39 8.14 2.88
CA ALA A 324 21.85 9.22 3.69
C ALA A 324 21.77 10.55 2.90
N ILE A 325 22.80 10.89 2.13
CA ILE A 325 22.81 12.09 1.26
C ILE A 325 21.72 12.00 0.19
N SER A 326 21.56 10.85 -0.46
CA SER A 326 20.53 10.66 -1.48
C SER A 326 19.11 10.80 -0.89
N MET A 327 18.95 10.47 0.39
CA MET A 327 17.72 10.72 1.15
C MET A 327 17.50 12.18 1.55
N GLY A 328 18.45 13.07 1.28
CA GLY A 328 18.34 14.52 1.45
C GLY A 328 19.07 15.06 2.68
N LEU A 329 19.90 14.26 3.36
CA LEU A 329 20.75 14.75 4.45
C LEU A 329 21.92 15.54 3.88
N SER A 330 22.36 16.57 4.60
CA SER A 330 23.61 17.24 4.24
C SER A 330 24.82 16.33 4.50
N ILE A 331 25.95 16.59 3.85
CA ILE A 331 27.20 15.83 4.08
C ILE A 331 27.55 15.79 5.57
N LYS A 332 27.38 16.90 6.29
CA LYS A 332 27.69 17.00 7.73
C LYS A 332 26.81 16.08 8.58
N GLU A 333 25.54 15.92 8.21
CA GLU A 333 24.59 15.06 8.95
C GLU A 333 24.80 13.60 8.56
N ALA A 334 24.98 13.33 7.27
CA ALA A 334 25.12 11.98 6.72
C ALA A 334 26.37 11.24 7.21
N THR A 335 27.44 11.97 7.56
CA THR A 335 28.69 11.38 8.06
C THR A 335 28.74 11.27 9.59
N GLN A 336 27.66 11.61 10.30
CA GLN A 336 27.59 11.38 11.75
C GLN A 336 27.57 9.87 12.03
N PRO A 337 28.36 9.38 13.01
CA PRO A 337 28.40 7.96 13.35
C PRO A 337 27.01 7.38 13.62
N GLU A 338 26.14 8.10 14.32
CA GLU A 338 24.77 7.64 14.60
C GLU A 338 23.93 7.42 13.33
N VAL A 339 24.13 8.23 12.27
CA VAL A 339 23.40 8.10 11.00
C VAL A 339 23.96 6.93 10.21
N VAL A 340 25.28 6.81 10.13
CA VAL A 340 25.97 5.72 9.44
C VAL A 340 25.57 4.36 10.07
N ASP A 341 25.60 4.27 11.39
CA ASP A 341 25.22 3.06 12.12
C ASP A 341 23.73 2.72 11.92
N ALA A 342 22.86 3.73 11.91
CA ALA A 342 21.43 3.53 11.64
C ALA A 342 21.16 3.02 10.21
N MET A 343 21.88 3.55 9.20
CA MET A 343 21.78 3.10 7.82
C MET A 343 22.21 1.64 7.67
N LYS A 344 23.36 1.27 8.27
CA LYS A 344 23.85 -0.10 8.28
C LYS A 344 22.89 -1.04 9.01
N GLY A 345 22.39 -0.63 10.18
CA GLY A 345 21.39 -1.39 10.92
C GLY A 345 20.11 -1.63 10.12
N ALA A 346 19.65 -0.64 9.35
CA ALA A 346 18.49 -0.79 8.46
C ALA A 346 18.75 -1.79 7.32
N ARG A 347 19.93 -1.75 6.70
CA ARG A 347 20.37 -2.73 5.68
C ARG A 347 20.44 -4.13 6.28
N ASP A 348 21.15 -4.28 7.40
CA ASP A 348 21.38 -5.58 8.04
C ASP A 348 20.07 -6.19 8.51
N SER A 349 19.14 -5.38 9.02
CA SER A 349 17.79 -5.82 9.37
C SER A 349 17.01 -6.34 8.16
N LEU A 350 17.23 -5.76 6.96
CA LEU A 350 16.59 -6.21 5.73
C LEU A 350 17.19 -7.53 5.24
N LEU A 351 18.53 -7.65 5.28
CA LEU A 351 19.26 -8.86 4.88
C LEU A 351 19.05 -10.04 5.83
N ALA A 352 18.77 -9.77 7.11
CA ALA A 352 18.54 -10.80 8.13
C ALA A 352 17.11 -11.39 8.10
N GLN A 353 16.20 -10.86 7.30
CA GLN A 353 14.85 -11.43 7.20
C GLN A 353 14.92 -12.82 6.54
N GLU A 354 14.38 -13.81 7.24
CA GLU A 354 14.35 -15.19 6.75
C GLU A 354 13.47 -15.31 5.51
N TRP A 355 14.03 -15.93 4.47
CA TRP A 355 13.30 -16.24 3.26
C TRP A 355 12.59 -17.58 3.41
N PRO A 356 11.30 -17.67 3.12
CA PRO A 356 10.59 -18.94 3.12
C PRO A 356 11.22 -19.84 2.06
N THR A 357 11.67 -21.02 2.50
CA THR A 357 12.21 -22.06 1.63
C THR A 357 11.11 -22.89 0.95
N SER A 358 9.83 -22.60 1.23
CA SER A 358 8.69 -23.35 0.69
C SER A 358 8.60 -23.21 -0.83
N PRO A 359 8.31 -24.30 -1.59
CA PRO A 359 8.03 -24.24 -3.02
C PRO A 359 6.87 -23.29 -3.39
N ASP A 360 5.97 -23.00 -2.46
CA ASP A 360 4.75 -22.24 -2.70
C ASP A 360 5.00 -20.78 -3.13
N TRP A 361 6.17 -20.23 -2.79
CA TRP A 361 6.56 -18.85 -3.11
C TRP A 361 7.52 -18.75 -4.30
N LYS A 362 7.85 -19.88 -4.94
CA LYS A 362 8.58 -19.88 -6.21
C LYS A 362 7.58 -19.62 -7.35
N PRO A 363 7.82 -18.62 -8.22
CA PRO A 363 7.04 -18.46 -9.44
C PRO A 363 7.07 -19.78 -10.20
N LYS A 364 5.92 -20.40 -10.43
CA LYS A 364 5.87 -21.58 -11.29
C LYS A 364 6.27 -21.11 -12.69
N PRO A 365 7.26 -21.76 -13.34
CA PRO A 365 7.61 -21.40 -14.70
C PRO A 365 6.34 -21.50 -15.56
N LEU A 366 6.08 -20.45 -16.33
CA LEU A 366 5.02 -20.44 -17.32
C LEU A 366 5.26 -21.62 -18.26
N SER A 367 4.47 -22.68 -18.11
CA SER A 367 4.32 -23.68 -19.16
C SER A 367 3.68 -22.96 -20.34
N LEU A 368 4.51 -22.54 -21.29
CA LEU A 368 4.04 -22.03 -22.57
C LEU A 368 3.10 -23.07 -23.18
N PRO A 369 1.91 -22.68 -23.68
CA PRO A 369 1.06 -23.60 -24.40
C PRO A 369 1.83 -24.14 -25.61
N THR A 370 1.97 -25.46 -25.67
CA THR A 370 2.51 -26.21 -26.81
C THR A 370 1.60 -26.14 -28.01
#